data_AF-A0A2Z7BHB3-F1
#
_entry.id   AF-A0A2Z7BHB3-F1
#
_cell.length_a   1.000
_cell.length_b   1.000
_cell.length_c   1.000
_cell.angle_alpha   90.00
_cell.angle_beta   90.00
_cell.angle_gamma   90.00
#
_symmetry.space_group_name_H-M   'P 1'
#
loop_
_entity.id
_entity.type
_entity.pdbx_description
1 polymer ?
#
loop_
_entity_poly.entity_id
_entity_poly.type
_entity_poly.pdbx_seq_one_letter_code
_entity_poly.pdbx_strand_id
1 'polypeptide(L)'
;MLAPFTAGWQSMDVHPLVIEKSEGCYVYDIDGKKYLDSLAGLWCTALGGSEPRLVAAAARQLNTLPFYHSFWNRTTKPALDLAKELLELFTASKMSKVFFTNSGSEANDSQVKLVWYYNNALGRPNKKKFIAREKSYHGSTLISASLSGLPALHQKFDLPSPFVLHTDCPHFWRYHLPGETEEEFSTRLANNLENLIIKEGPETIAAFIAEPVMGAGGVIPPPATYFEKIQAVVKKYDILFIADEVICAFGRLGTMFGSDKYGIKPDLVTLAKALSSAYVPIGAVLMSPEIYDVIHTQSNKLGIFSHGFTYSGHPVACAVALEALKIYKERNILEQVNSIAPKFQEGVKAFADSPIIGEIRGTGLILGIDFTDNKSPSDTFPPEWGVAAYFGAQCQKNGMLVRVSGDSIMMSPPFIITPQEVDEVLSLASTFQLREERSRNSEGKLHEEIAMLREELLKKQKESDEKSKSCETLRVELEEKSKSYDALRQELQQLEEKYSLELTTGEHFLDSAEGKTLLTSTGEIAVERYRASSAFRDEVLQQALIIHDQVVIDCRRQLRETKLVSEDIVRMIEPSVPEPGDENHEELLGTLDEILGDIDDEMIEALRQNPI
;
A
#
# COMPACT_ATOMS: atom_id res chain seq x y z
N MET A 1 -10.38 14.95 -4.15
CA MET A 1 -10.45 13.95 -5.26
C MET A 1 -10.62 12.59 -4.63
N LEU A 2 -11.47 11.71 -5.17
CA LEU A 2 -11.45 10.30 -4.75
C LEU A 2 -10.26 9.63 -5.47
N ALA A 3 -9.14 9.50 -4.76
CA ALA A 3 -7.90 9.02 -5.34
C ALA A 3 -7.87 7.48 -5.43
N PRO A 4 -7.47 6.89 -6.58
CA PRO A 4 -7.38 5.44 -6.72
C PRO A 4 -6.29 4.87 -5.81
N PHE A 5 -6.54 3.71 -5.20
CA PHE A 5 -5.58 3.01 -4.31
C PHE A 5 -4.97 3.91 -3.21
N THR A 6 -5.74 4.85 -2.68
CA THR A 6 -5.30 5.81 -1.66
C THR A 6 -6.25 5.73 -0.47
N ALA A 7 -5.72 5.66 0.75
CA ALA A 7 -6.57 5.65 1.94
C ALA A 7 -7.26 7.00 2.13
N GLY A 8 -8.45 7.02 2.73
CA GLY A 8 -9.22 8.24 2.95
C GLY A 8 -8.44 9.32 3.71
N TRP A 9 -7.77 8.92 4.80
CA TRP A 9 -6.93 9.82 5.60
C TRP A 9 -5.76 10.41 4.79
N GLN A 10 -5.14 9.64 3.88
CA GLN A 10 -4.07 10.16 3.01
C GLN A 10 -4.59 11.24 2.04
N SER A 11 -5.87 11.19 1.66
CA SER A 11 -6.48 12.18 0.78
C SER A 11 -6.98 13.44 1.52
N MET A 12 -7.19 13.34 2.84
CA MET A 12 -7.78 14.41 3.66
C MET A 12 -6.75 15.11 4.56
N ASP A 13 -5.77 14.35 5.08
CA ASP A 13 -4.88 14.80 6.17
C ASP A 13 -3.43 15.04 5.68
N VAL A 14 -3.12 14.62 4.46
CA VAL A 14 -1.79 14.77 3.85
C VAL A 14 -1.90 15.53 2.54
N HIS A 15 -0.96 16.44 2.27
CA HIS A 15 -0.87 17.09 0.97
C HIS A 15 -0.40 16.09 -0.09
N PRO A 16 -1.15 15.87 -1.18
CA PRO A 16 -0.72 14.97 -2.24
C PRO A 16 0.52 15.52 -2.94
N LEU A 17 1.40 14.63 -3.40
CA LEU A 17 2.47 14.99 -4.32
C LEU A 17 1.85 15.31 -5.69
N VAL A 18 1.70 16.59 -6.01
CA VAL A 18 1.11 17.05 -7.28
C VAL A 18 2.20 17.15 -8.33
N ILE A 19 2.16 16.27 -9.33
CA ILE A 19 3.09 16.28 -10.47
C ILE A 19 2.61 17.27 -11.53
N GLU A 20 3.48 18.19 -11.95
CA GLU A 20 3.19 19.24 -12.94
C GLU A 20 3.76 18.90 -14.33
N LYS A 21 5.00 18.38 -14.38
CA LYS A 21 5.76 18.20 -15.62
C LYS A 21 6.49 16.87 -15.63
N SER A 22 6.71 16.31 -16.83
CA SER A 22 7.59 15.16 -17.05
C SER A 22 8.60 15.42 -18.18
N GLU A 23 9.84 14.93 -18.02
CA GLU A 23 10.94 15.08 -18.99
C GLU A 23 11.88 13.88 -18.93
N GLY A 24 11.99 13.13 -20.04
CA GLY A 24 12.76 11.88 -20.06
C GLY A 24 12.28 10.91 -18.98
N CYS A 25 13.20 10.45 -18.12
CA CYS A 25 12.93 9.58 -16.97
C CYS A 25 12.52 10.33 -15.70
N TYR A 26 12.28 11.64 -15.77
CA TYR A 26 12.03 12.48 -14.61
C TYR A 26 10.63 13.07 -14.61
N VAL A 27 10.13 13.34 -13.41
CA VAL A 27 8.93 14.15 -13.17
C VAL A 27 9.25 15.29 -12.21
N TYR A 28 8.45 16.36 -12.27
CA TYR A 28 8.59 17.56 -11.46
C TYR A 28 7.26 17.83 -10.78
N ASP A 29 7.29 18.10 -9.47
CA ASP A 29 6.12 18.58 -8.76
C ASP A 29 5.86 20.07 -9.00
N ILE A 30 4.74 20.57 -8.48
CA ILE A 30 4.33 21.98 -8.57
C ILE A 30 5.28 22.94 -7.83
N ASP A 31 6.13 22.44 -6.93
CA ASP A 31 7.16 23.23 -6.25
C ASP A 31 8.49 23.21 -7.03
N GLY A 32 8.52 22.55 -8.19
CA GLY A 32 9.67 22.45 -9.08
C GLY A 32 10.69 21.39 -8.65
N LYS A 33 10.41 20.57 -7.63
CA LYS A 33 11.32 19.50 -7.21
C LYS A 33 11.32 18.38 -8.24
N LYS A 34 12.53 17.99 -8.67
CA LYS A 34 12.79 16.94 -9.65
C LYS A 34 12.81 15.58 -8.96
N TYR A 35 12.19 14.59 -9.60
CA TYR A 35 12.24 13.18 -9.18
C TYR A 35 12.58 12.27 -10.36
N LEU A 36 13.48 11.31 -10.14
CA LEU A 36 13.67 10.17 -11.02
C LEU A 36 12.47 9.23 -10.87
N ASP A 37 11.71 9.07 -11.94
CA ASP A 37 10.57 8.16 -11.98
C ASP A 37 11.05 6.74 -12.31
N SER A 38 11.40 6.00 -11.26
CA SER A 38 11.83 4.61 -11.41
C SER A 38 10.67 3.65 -11.70
N LEU A 39 9.43 4.13 -11.80
CA LEU A 39 8.21 3.32 -12.03
C LEU A 39 7.65 3.49 -13.45
N ALA A 40 8.11 4.48 -14.22
CA ALA A 40 7.52 4.88 -15.49
C ALA A 40 6.01 5.18 -15.34
N GLY A 41 5.69 6.05 -14.38
CA GLY A 41 4.36 6.43 -13.92
C GLY A 41 3.68 5.28 -13.21
N LEU A 42 3.18 4.32 -14.01
CA LEU A 42 2.63 3.07 -13.53
C LEU A 42 2.93 1.97 -14.57
N TRP A 43 4.22 1.64 -14.69
CA TRP A 43 4.76 0.62 -15.59
C TRP A 43 4.64 0.97 -17.08
N CYS A 44 4.28 2.20 -17.44
CA CYS A 44 3.58 2.49 -18.68
C CYS A 44 4.21 3.60 -19.55
N THR A 45 4.91 4.59 -18.99
CA THR A 45 5.62 5.63 -19.76
C THR A 45 6.95 5.13 -20.31
N ALA A 46 6.88 4.08 -21.14
CA ALA A 46 8.03 3.42 -21.74
C ALA A 46 9.02 4.35 -22.45
N LEU A 47 8.55 5.42 -23.10
CA LEU A 47 9.36 6.44 -23.78
C LEU A 47 9.59 7.71 -22.94
N GLY A 48 9.32 7.63 -21.64
CA GLY A 48 9.38 8.80 -20.74
C GLY A 48 8.30 9.83 -21.04
N GLY A 49 8.42 10.99 -20.38
CA GLY A 49 7.34 11.98 -20.32
C GLY A 49 7.40 13.15 -21.32
N SER A 50 8.29 13.11 -22.31
CA SER A 50 8.53 14.26 -23.21
C SER A 50 8.86 13.87 -24.65
N GLU A 51 8.26 12.80 -25.19
CA GLU A 51 8.47 12.36 -26.57
C GLU A 51 7.64 13.20 -27.56
N PRO A 52 8.26 14.15 -28.29
CA PRO A 52 7.52 15.08 -29.15
C PRO A 52 6.80 14.38 -30.31
N ARG A 53 7.30 13.22 -30.76
CA ARG A 53 6.66 12.48 -31.86
C ARG A 53 5.27 11.97 -31.49
N LEU A 54 5.08 11.52 -30.25
CA LEU A 54 3.78 11.04 -29.76
C LEU A 54 2.78 12.19 -29.65
N VAL A 55 3.20 13.34 -29.11
CA VAL A 55 2.40 14.56 -29.06
C VAL A 55 2.01 15.02 -30.47
N ALA A 56 2.97 15.03 -31.40
CA ALA A 56 2.71 15.41 -32.78
C ALA A 56 1.77 14.42 -33.49
N ALA A 57 1.87 13.12 -33.21
CA ALA A 57 0.93 12.12 -33.73
C ALA A 57 -0.50 12.36 -33.22
N ALA A 58 -0.67 12.64 -31.93
CA ALA A 58 -1.96 13.00 -31.35
C ALA A 58 -2.53 14.27 -32.00
N ALA A 59 -1.75 15.34 -32.07
CA ALA A 59 -2.17 16.63 -32.64
C ALA A 59 -2.56 16.51 -34.13
N ARG A 60 -1.76 15.80 -34.93
CA ARG A 60 -2.08 15.54 -36.35
C ARG A 60 -3.39 14.79 -36.49
N GLN A 61 -3.60 13.75 -35.68
CA GLN A 61 -4.83 12.96 -35.74
C GLN A 61 -6.04 13.75 -35.28
N LEU A 62 -5.92 14.56 -34.20
CA LEU A 62 -6.97 15.47 -33.75
C LEU A 62 -7.38 16.47 -34.84
N ASN A 63 -6.40 17.09 -35.51
CA ASN A 63 -6.68 18.03 -36.62
C ASN A 63 -7.32 17.36 -37.84
N THR A 64 -7.14 16.05 -38.02
CA THR A 64 -7.69 15.30 -39.15
C THR A 64 -9.07 14.72 -38.85
N LEU A 65 -9.19 13.99 -37.76
CA LEU A 65 -10.41 13.36 -37.27
C LEU A 65 -10.26 13.12 -35.76
N PRO A 66 -10.84 14.00 -34.91
CA PRO A 66 -10.77 13.84 -33.47
C PRO A 66 -11.37 12.51 -33.01
N PHE A 67 -12.52 12.14 -33.57
CA PHE A 67 -13.24 10.92 -33.20
C PHE A 67 -14.21 10.46 -34.28
N TYR A 68 -14.31 9.14 -34.45
CA TYR A 68 -15.47 8.45 -34.99
C TYR A 68 -15.48 7.01 -34.45
N HIS A 69 -16.65 6.37 -34.38
CA HIS A 69 -16.82 5.08 -33.73
C HIS A 69 -16.41 3.88 -34.63
N SER A 70 -16.14 2.72 -34.02
CA SER A 70 -15.87 1.45 -34.74
C SER A 70 -17.06 0.47 -34.82
N PHE A 71 -18.28 0.92 -34.50
CA PHE A 71 -19.51 0.12 -34.59
C PHE A 71 -20.05 0.01 -36.03
N TRP A 72 -20.86 -1.01 -36.30
CA TRP A 72 -21.62 -1.21 -37.54
C TRP A 72 -20.76 -1.14 -38.82
N ASN A 73 -19.63 -1.85 -38.82
CA ASN A 73 -18.70 -1.93 -39.94
C ASN A 73 -18.21 -0.55 -40.44
N ARG A 74 -18.07 0.40 -39.51
CA ARG A 74 -17.32 1.65 -39.72
C ARG A 74 -16.04 1.55 -38.92
N THR A 75 -14.96 2.14 -39.42
CA THR A 75 -13.69 2.19 -38.71
C THR A 75 -12.84 3.33 -39.26
N THR A 76 -11.68 3.56 -38.64
CA THR A 76 -10.72 4.58 -39.05
C THR A 76 -9.43 3.92 -39.55
N LYS A 77 -8.71 4.63 -40.43
CA LYS A 77 -7.43 4.16 -40.95
C LYS A 77 -6.40 3.85 -39.84
N PRO A 78 -6.22 4.68 -38.80
CA PRO A 78 -5.31 4.36 -37.68
C PRO A 78 -5.67 3.06 -36.95
N ALA A 79 -6.96 2.76 -36.77
CA ALA A 79 -7.38 1.53 -36.11
C ALA A 79 -7.04 0.28 -36.95
N LEU A 80 -7.26 0.34 -38.27
CA LEU A 80 -6.87 -0.73 -39.20
C LEU A 80 -5.35 -0.95 -39.23
N ASP A 81 -4.59 0.14 -39.29
CA ASP A 81 -3.13 0.09 -39.34
C ASP A 81 -2.54 -0.46 -38.04
N LEU A 82 -3.06 -0.02 -36.88
CA LEU A 82 -2.62 -0.55 -35.60
C LEU A 82 -2.96 -2.03 -35.46
N ALA A 83 -4.16 -2.44 -35.88
CA ALA A 83 -4.53 -3.86 -35.84
C ALA A 83 -3.58 -4.72 -36.68
N LYS A 84 -3.25 -4.27 -37.90
CA LYS A 84 -2.27 -4.95 -38.76
C LYS A 84 -0.89 -5.03 -38.11
N GLU A 85 -0.38 -3.90 -37.63
CA GLU A 85 0.94 -3.81 -36.98
C GLU A 85 1.05 -4.72 -35.76
N LEU A 86 0.02 -4.77 -34.89
CA LEU A 86 0.02 -5.65 -33.72
C LEU A 86 0.00 -7.14 -34.10
N LEU A 87 -0.74 -7.52 -35.14
CA LEU A 87 -0.78 -8.90 -35.64
C LEU A 87 0.54 -9.32 -36.28
N GLU A 88 1.27 -8.41 -36.91
CA GLU A 88 2.60 -8.67 -37.47
C GLU A 88 3.68 -8.73 -36.40
N LEU A 89 3.58 -7.90 -35.35
CA LEU A 89 4.54 -7.87 -34.24
C LEU A 89 4.45 -9.10 -33.33
N PHE A 90 3.24 -9.60 -33.06
CA PHE A 90 3.05 -10.72 -32.15
C PHE A 90 3.32 -12.07 -32.85
N THR A 91 4.45 -12.69 -32.53
CA THR A 91 4.90 -13.92 -33.20
C THR A 91 4.86 -15.18 -32.33
N ALA A 92 4.54 -15.07 -31.04
CA ALA A 92 4.57 -16.22 -30.14
C ALA A 92 3.55 -17.30 -30.56
N SER A 93 2.37 -16.90 -31.03
CA SER A 93 1.37 -17.74 -31.70
C SER A 93 0.64 -16.94 -32.78
N LYS A 94 -0.02 -17.62 -33.72
CA LYS A 94 -0.72 -16.95 -34.83
C LYS A 94 -2.00 -16.27 -34.31
N MET A 95 -2.06 -14.95 -34.44
CA MET A 95 -3.24 -14.14 -34.15
C MET A 95 -3.93 -13.69 -35.46
N SER A 96 -5.24 -13.39 -35.41
CA SER A 96 -6.04 -13.09 -36.60
C SER A 96 -6.79 -11.77 -36.55
N LYS A 97 -7.16 -11.30 -35.35
CA LYS A 97 -7.95 -10.08 -35.13
C LYS A 97 -7.55 -9.39 -33.84
N VAL A 98 -7.85 -8.10 -33.82
CA VAL A 98 -7.65 -7.22 -32.66
C VAL A 98 -8.98 -6.58 -32.29
N PHE A 99 -9.31 -6.59 -31.01
CA PHE A 99 -10.42 -5.84 -30.43
C PHE A 99 -9.86 -4.78 -29.47
N PHE A 100 -10.19 -3.51 -29.67
CA PHE A 100 -9.61 -2.40 -28.90
C PHE A 100 -10.49 -1.98 -27.71
N THR A 101 -9.82 -1.62 -26.61
CA THR A 101 -10.38 -1.09 -25.36
C THR A 101 -9.63 0.18 -24.93
N ASN A 102 -9.95 0.78 -23.79
CA ASN A 102 -9.24 1.97 -23.28
C ASN A 102 -8.22 1.60 -22.19
N SER A 103 -8.38 0.44 -21.56
CA SER A 103 -7.56 -0.05 -20.45
C SER A 103 -7.31 -1.55 -20.54
N GLY A 104 -6.32 -2.02 -19.77
CA GLY A 104 -6.08 -3.45 -19.57
C GLY A 104 -7.24 -4.15 -18.84
N SER A 105 -7.92 -3.44 -17.92
CA SER A 105 -9.09 -3.99 -17.21
C SER A 105 -10.26 -4.27 -18.14
N GLU A 106 -10.62 -3.33 -19.02
CA GLU A 106 -11.65 -3.55 -20.05
C GLU A 106 -11.24 -4.64 -21.06
N ALA A 107 -9.93 -4.75 -21.36
CA ALA A 107 -9.43 -5.79 -22.24
C ALA A 107 -9.66 -7.17 -21.59
N ASN A 108 -9.31 -7.35 -20.32
CA ASN A 108 -9.55 -8.61 -19.59
C ASN A 108 -11.04 -8.91 -19.36
N ASP A 109 -11.90 -7.91 -19.14
CA ASP A 109 -13.36 -8.12 -19.15
C ASP A 109 -13.86 -8.60 -20.51
N SER A 110 -13.30 -8.03 -21.58
CA SER A 110 -13.63 -8.46 -22.95
C SER A 110 -13.17 -9.89 -23.21
N GLN A 111 -12.01 -10.31 -22.67
CA GLN A 111 -11.56 -11.70 -22.76
C GLN A 111 -12.61 -12.66 -22.18
N VAL A 112 -13.14 -12.36 -20.98
CA VAL A 112 -14.16 -13.20 -20.33
C VAL A 112 -15.40 -13.34 -21.19
N LYS A 113 -15.92 -12.21 -21.72
CA LYS A 113 -17.08 -12.23 -22.61
C LYS A 113 -16.81 -13.01 -23.90
N LEU A 114 -15.64 -12.84 -24.51
CA LEU A 114 -15.25 -13.52 -25.75
C LEU A 114 -15.17 -15.03 -25.54
N VAL A 115 -14.54 -15.48 -24.46
CA VAL A 115 -14.41 -16.90 -24.12
C VAL A 115 -15.75 -17.54 -23.77
N TRP A 116 -16.64 -16.83 -23.07
CA TRP A 116 -18.00 -17.31 -22.84
C TRP A 116 -18.82 -17.40 -24.11
N TYR A 117 -18.71 -16.40 -24.98
CA TYR A 117 -19.37 -16.39 -26.28
C TYR A 117 -18.88 -17.54 -27.16
N TYR A 118 -17.57 -17.76 -27.19
CA TYR A 118 -16.91 -18.89 -27.86
C TYR A 118 -17.46 -20.23 -27.37
N ASN A 119 -17.48 -20.48 -26.06
CA ASN A 119 -17.98 -21.73 -25.51
C ASN A 119 -19.48 -21.93 -25.72
N ASN A 120 -20.28 -20.87 -25.62
CA ASN A 120 -21.71 -20.92 -25.95
C ASN A 120 -21.94 -21.26 -27.43
N ALA A 121 -21.18 -20.66 -28.34
CA ALA A 121 -21.26 -20.94 -29.77
C ALA A 121 -20.95 -22.40 -30.11
N LEU A 122 -20.06 -23.03 -29.34
CA LEU A 122 -19.71 -24.44 -29.45
C LEU A 122 -20.69 -25.39 -28.72
N GLY A 123 -21.78 -24.88 -28.13
CA GLY A 123 -22.74 -25.70 -27.40
C GLY A 123 -22.23 -26.18 -26.04
N ARG A 124 -21.28 -25.47 -25.43
CA ARG A 124 -20.67 -25.78 -24.13
C ARG A 124 -21.06 -24.74 -23.06
N PRO A 125 -22.35 -24.65 -22.67
CA PRO A 125 -22.84 -23.56 -21.83
C PRO A 125 -22.29 -23.58 -20.40
N ASN A 126 -21.80 -24.73 -19.92
CA ASN A 126 -21.23 -24.89 -18.59
C ASN A 126 -19.74 -24.53 -18.52
N LYS A 127 -19.02 -24.50 -19.65
CA LYS A 127 -17.58 -24.22 -19.73
C LYS A 127 -17.32 -22.71 -19.60
N LYS A 128 -17.36 -22.21 -18.36
CA LYS A 128 -17.42 -20.78 -18.01
C LYS A 128 -16.44 -20.32 -16.94
N LYS A 129 -15.89 -21.23 -16.13
CA LYS A 129 -14.97 -20.86 -15.05
C LYS A 129 -13.63 -20.40 -15.60
N PHE A 130 -12.98 -19.50 -14.88
CA PHE A 130 -11.64 -19.01 -15.17
C PHE A 130 -10.72 -19.41 -14.04
N ILE A 131 -9.49 -19.82 -14.37
CA ILE A 131 -8.43 -19.99 -13.39
C ILE A 131 -7.43 -18.86 -13.58
N ALA A 132 -7.29 -18.04 -12.55
CA ALA A 132 -6.19 -17.09 -12.38
C ALA A 132 -5.25 -17.63 -11.29
N ARG A 133 -4.31 -16.80 -10.83
CA ARG A 133 -3.33 -17.20 -9.79
C ARG A 133 -3.43 -16.27 -8.60
N GLU A 134 -3.15 -16.76 -7.41
CA GLU A 134 -2.89 -15.90 -6.26
C GLU A 134 -1.79 -14.88 -6.61
N LYS A 135 -1.88 -13.67 -6.04
CA LYS A 135 -1.02 -12.50 -6.33
C LYS A 135 -1.11 -11.92 -7.75
N SER A 136 -1.86 -12.51 -8.68
CA SER A 136 -2.01 -11.95 -10.03
C SER A 136 -2.73 -10.59 -10.03
N TYR A 137 -2.47 -9.77 -11.06
CA TYR A 137 -3.22 -8.55 -11.30
C TYR A 137 -3.68 -8.47 -12.74
N HIS A 138 -5.00 -8.45 -12.92
CA HIS A 138 -5.66 -8.42 -14.22
C HIS A 138 -6.56 -7.20 -14.41
N GLY A 139 -6.74 -6.36 -13.38
CA GLY A 139 -7.46 -5.10 -13.49
C GLY A 139 -8.32 -4.76 -12.27
N SER A 140 -9.19 -3.77 -12.43
CA SER A 140 -9.99 -3.21 -11.33
C SER A 140 -11.48 -2.98 -11.67
N THR A 141 -11.98 -3.53 -12.79
CA THR A 141 -13.45 -3.69 -12.99
C THR A 141 -13.95 -4.88 -12.18
N LEU A 142 -15.27 -5.10 -12.05
CA LEU A 142 -15.80 -6.24 -11.29
C LEU A 142 -15.21 -7.59 -11.73
N ILE A 143 -15.15 -7.84 -13.05
CA ILE A 143 -14.65 -9.11 -13.60
C ILE A 143 -13.11 -9.15 -13.51
N SER A 144 -12.40 -8.14 -13.98
CA SER A 144 -10.93 -8.14 -13.93
C SER A 144 -10.35 -8.07 -12.51
N ALA A 145 -11.06 -7.47 -11.55
CA ALA A 145 -10.74 -7.55 -10.12
C ALA A 145 -10.99 -8.96 -9.58
N SER A 146 -12.06 -9.65 -10.01
CA SER A 146 -12.27 -11.07 -9.69
C SER A 146 -11.08 -11.92 -10.16
N LEU A 147 -10.61 -11.70 -11.40
CA LEU A 147 -9.45 -12.39 -11.97
C LEU A 147 -8.17 -12.09 -11.18
N SER A 148 -8.02 -10.88 -10.63
CA SER A 148 -6.85 -10.52 -9.83
C SER A 148 -6.82 -11.29 -8.52
N GLY A 149 -5.67 -11.85 -8.15
CA GLY A 149 -5.45 -12.62 -6.92
C GLY A 149 -4.93 -11.78 -5.74
N LEU A 150 -5.34 -10.51 -5.64
CA LEU A 150 -4.92 -9.59 -4.58
C LEU A 150 -6.09 -9.28 -3.64
N PRO A 151 -6.02 -9.66 -2.34
CA PRO A 151 -7.14 -9.49 -1.41
C PRO A 151 -7.69 -8.05 -1.31
N ALA A 152 -6.82 -7.04 -1.43
CA ALA A 152 -7.22 -5.63 -1.37
C ALA A 152 -8.17 -5.21 -2.51
N LEU A 153 -8.18 -5.93 -3.64
CA LEU A 153 -9.13 -5.71 -4.73
C LEU A 153 -10.50 -6.37 -4.47
N HIS A 154 -10.59 -7.24 -3.46
CA HIS A 154 -11.78 -8.03 -3.17
C HIS A 154 -12.53 -7.55 -1.93
N GLN A 155 -11.78 -7.10 -0.93
CA GLN A 155 -12.31 -6.64 0.35
C GLN A 155 -13.36 -5.54 0.12
N LYS A 156 -14.56 -5.76 0.66
CA LYS A 156 -15.71 -4.84 0.59
C LYS A 156 -16.28 -4.61 -0.82
N PHE A 157 -15.97 -5.50 -1.78
CA PHE A 157 -16.51 -5.45 -3.15
C PHE A 157 -17.30 -6.72 -3.55
N ASP A 158 -17.52 -7.65 -2.61
CA ASP A 158 -18.19 -8.95 -2.85
C ASP A 158 -17.52 -9.77 -3.98
N LEU A 159 -16.20 -9.77 -3.95
CA LEU A 159 -15.31 -10.43 -4.91
C LEU A 159 -14.47 -11.53 -4.24
N PRO A 160 -13.96 -12.50 -5.01
CA PRO A 160 -14.12 -12.67 -6.45
C PRO A 160 -15.50 -13.21 -6.87
N SER A 161 -15.87 -13.01 -8.14
CA SER A 161 -17.08 -13.61 -8.71
C SER A 161 -17.01 -15.15 -8.68
N PRO A 162 -18.12 -15.89 -8.47
CA PRO A 162 -18.11 -17.36 -8.29
C PRO A 162 -17.53 -18.19 -9.45
N PHE A 163 -17.41 -17.62 -10.65
CA PHE A 163 -16.83 -18.32 -11.81
C PHE A 163 -15.30 -18.19 -11.87
N VAL A 164 -14.68 -17.40 -10.99
CA VAL A 164 -13.23 -17.22 -10.96
C VAL A 164 -12.64 -18.03 -9.81
N LEU A 165 -11.60 -18.78 -10.14
CA LEU A 165 -10.79 -19.58 -9.22
C LEU A 165 -9.37 -19.05 -9.25
N HIS A 166 -8.64 -19.21 -8.14
CA HIS A 166 -7.22 -18.90 -8.05
C HIS A 166 -6.44 -20.16 -7.72
N THR A 167 -5.45 -20.49 -8.55
CA THR A 167 -4.43 -21.51 -8.26
C THR A 167 -3.21 -20.86 -7.61
N ASP A 168 -2.21 -21.68 -7.25
CA ASP A 168 -1.03 -21.24 -6.50
C ASP A 168 -0.27 -20.08 -7.17
N CYS A 169 0.32 -19.23 -6.34
CA CYS A 169 1.27 -18.22 -6.79
C CYS A 169 2.63 -18.86 -7.15
N PRO A 170 3.19 -18.63 -8.36
CA PRO A 170 4.48 -19.17 -8.78
C PRO A 170 5.67 -18.38 -8.22
N HIS A 171 5.65 -18.04 -6.93
CA HIS A 171 6.77 -17.35 -6.26
C HIS A 171 7.63 -18.37 -5.52
N PHE A 172 8.68 -18.87 -6.19
CA PHE A 172 9.56 -19.91 -5.64
C PHE A 172 10.13 -19.55 -4.26
N TRP A 173 10.73 -18.36 -4.14
CA TRP A 173 11.34 -17.92 -2.88
C TRP A 173 10.39 -18.02 -1.68
N ARG A 174 9.11 -17.64 -1.84
CA ARG A 174 8.11 -17.69 -0.77
C ARG A 174 7.48 -19.05 -0.53
N TYR A 175 7.26 -19.83 -1.59
CA TYR A 175 6.35 -20.99 -1.53
C TYR A 175 7.00 -22.34 -1.82
N HIS A 176 8.32 -22.39 -2.03
CA HIS A 176 9.04 -23.66 -2.14
C HIS A 176 9.05 -24.42 -0.82
N LEU A 177 9.06 -25.74 -0.90
CA LEU A 177 9.27 -26.61 0.27
C LEU A 177 10.78 -26.76 0.54
N PRO A 178 11.21 -27.08 1.77
CA PRO A 178 12.61 -27.30 2.07
C PRO A 178 13.24 -28.35 1.15
N GLY A 179 14.31 -27.97 0.45
CA GLY A 179 15.03 -28.83 -0.49
C GLY A 179 14.40 -28.97 -1.88
N GLU A 180 13.27 -28.31 -2.15
CA GLU A 180 12.61 -28.31 -3.46
C GLU A 180 13.35 -27.43 -4.46
N THR A 181 13.66 -27.95 -5.63
CA THR A 181 14.20 -27.18 -6.76
C THR A 181 13.10 -26.38 -7.47
N GLU A 182 13.46 -25.37 -8.27
CA GLU A 182 12.47 -24.61 -9.06
C GLU A 182 11.67 -25.50 -10.03
N GLU A 183 12.29 -26.54 -10.57
CA GLU A 183 11.61 -27.48 -11.47
C GLU A 183 10.63 -28.37 -10.73
N GLU A 184 10.99 -28.88 -9.55
CA GLU A 184 10.09 -29.66 -8.68
C GLU A 184 8.93 -28.79 -8.19
N PHE A 185 9.21 -27.55 -7.78
CA PHE A 185 8.18 -26.56 -7.44
C PHE A 185 7.20 -26.35 -8.60
N SER A 186 7.71 -26.13 -9.81
CA SER A 186 6.88 -26.00 -11.01
C SER A 186 6.05 -27.25 -11.30
N THR A 187 6.59 -28.45 -11.06
CA THR A 187 5.85 -29.71 -11.17
C THR A 187 4.71 -29.77 -10.15
N ARG A 188 4.97 -29.39 -8.90
CA ARG A 188 3.96 -29.34 -7.85
C ARG A 188 2.83 -28.36 -8.20
N LEU A 189 3.16 -27.17 -8.70
CA LEU A 189 2.14 -26.19 -9.11
C LEU A 189 1.30 -26.70 -10.29
N ALA A 190 1.91 -27.38 -11.26
CA ALA A 190 1.17 -27.99 -12.36
C ALA A 190 0.23 -29.11 -11.88
N ASN A 191 0.67 -29.95 -10.94
CA ASN A 191 -0.17 -30.97 -10.32
C ASN A 191 -1.33 -30.36 -9.52
N ASN A 192 -1.08 -29.28 -8.77
CA ASN A 192 -2.12 -28.56 -8.04
C ASN A 192 -3.15 -27.95 -8.97
N LEU A 193 -2.72 -27.34 -10.07
CA LEU A 193 -3.61 -26.83 -11.13
C LEU A 193 -4.46 -27.96 -11.72
N GLU A 194 -3.84 -29.09 -12.06
CA GLU A 194 -4.57 -30.25 -12.59
C GLU A 194 -5.60 -30.80 -11.58
N ASN A 195 -5.23 -30.91 -10.31
CA ASN A 195 -6.15 -31.32 -9.25
C ASN A 195 -7.34 -30.36 -9.11
N LEU A 196 -7.10 -29.04 -9.19
CA LEU A 196 -8.17 -28.04 -9.20
C LEU A 196 -9.08 -28.22 -10.42
N ILE A 197 -8.52 -28.44 -11.60
CA ILE A 197 -9.27 -28.67 -12.84
C ILE A 197 -10.17 -29.91 -12.71
N ILE A 198 -9.64 -31.01 -12.20
CA ILE A 198 -10.39 -32.26 -11.98
C ILE A 198 -11.50 -32.06 -10.95
N LYS A 199 -11.20 -31.39 -9.82
CA LYS A 199 -12.16 -31.12 -8.74
C LYS A 199 -13.36 -30.33 -9.24
N GLU A 200 -13.13 -29.32 -10.08
CA GLU A 200 -14.17 -28.39 -10.54
C GLU A 200 -14.96 -28.90 -11.75
N GLY A 201 -14.49 -29.98 -12.39
CA GLY A 201 -15.00 -30.49 -13.65
C GLY A 201 -14.32 -29.78 -14.84
N PRO A 202 -13.46 -30.45 -15.63
CA PRO A 202 -12.76 -29.84 -16.77
C PRO A 202 -13.69 -29.22 -17.83
N GLU A 203 -14.89 -29.79 -17.98
CA GLU A 203 -15.95 -29.29 -18.85
C GLU A 203 -16.57 -27.97 -18.36
N THR A 204 -16.26 -27.54 -17.14
CA THR A 204 -16.74 -26.27 -16.59
C THR A 204 -15.71 -25.14 -16.69
N ILE A 205 -14.44 -25.44 -16.94
CA ILE A 205 -13.35 -24.45 -16.97
C ILE A 205 -13.06 -24.03 -18.40
N ALA A 206 -13.17 -22.73 -18.67
CA ALA A 206 -13.07 -22.15 -20.00
C ALA A 206 -11.66 -21.67 -20.35
N ALA A 207 -10.99 -21.01 -19.41
CA ALA A 207 -9.69 -20.43 -19.66
C ALA A 207 -8.81 -20.33 -18.40
N PHE A 208 -7.51 -20.32 -18.63
CA PHE A 208 -6.47 -19.96 -17.69
C PHE A 208 -5.87 -18.61 -18.11
N ILE A 209 -5.75 -17.65 -17.19
CA ILE A 209 -5.15 -16.34 -17.46
C ILE A 209 -3.88 -16.15 -16.64
N ALA A 210 -2.81 -15.67 -17.31
CA ALA A 210 -1.54 -15.41 -16.67
C ALA A 210 -0.76 -14.26 -17.29
N GLU A 211 -0.24 -13.40 -16.43
CA GLU A 211 0.90 -12.52 -16.75
C GLU A 211 2.17 -13.38 -16.91
N PRO A 212 3.02 -13.16 -17.94
CA PRO A 212 4.32 -13.83 -18.05
C PRO A 212 5.25 -13.57 -16.86
N VAL A 213 5.25 -12.35 -16.33
CA VAL A 213 5.85 -11.97 -15.04
C VAL A 213 4.77 -11.21 -14.29
N MET A 214 4.42 -11.63 -13.06
CA MET A 214 3.40 -10.90 -12.28
C MET A 214 3.95 -9.54 -11.91
N GLY A 215 3.33 -8.46 -12.38
CA GLY A 215 3.80 -7.11 -12.10
C GLY A 215 3.36 -6.64 -10.72
N ALA A 216 2.08 -6.27 -10.60
CA ALA A 216 1.57 -5.64 -9.39
C ALA A 216 1.49 -6.58 -8.16
N GLY A 217 1.59 -7.89 -8.38
CA GLY A 217 1.70 -8.89 -7.34
C GLY A 217 3.02 -8.92 -6.58
N GLY A 218 4.06 -8.27 -7.11
CA GLY A 218 5.39 -8.32 -6.51
C GLY A 218 6.55 -8.32 -7.48
N VAL A 219 6.38 -8.14 -8.79
CA VAL A 219 7.43 -8.47 -9.78
C VAL A 219 7.92 -9.90 -9.58
N ILE A 220 7.08 -10.88 -9.91
CA ILE A 220 7.36 -12.31 -9.65
C ILE A 220 7.62 -12.99 -11.00
N PRO A 221 8.90 -13.23 -11.37
CA PRO A 221 9.24 -14.10 -12.49
C PRO A 221 8.77 -15.54 -12.20
N PRO A 222 8.32 -16.28 -13.22
CA PRO A 222 7.96 -17.68 -13.06
C PRO A 222 9.23 -18.52 -12.79
N PRO A 223 9.12 -19.61 -12.01
CA PRO A 223 10.22 -20.55 -11.81
C PRO A 223 10.53 -21.32 -13.11
N ALA A 224 11.72 -21.91 -13.17
CA ALA A 224 12.16 -22.72 -14.29
C ALA A 224 11.11 -23.78 -14.68
N THR A 225 10.85 -23.93 -15.99
CA THR A 225 9.88 -24.88 -16.58
C THR A 225 8.39 -24.64 -16.27
N TYR A 226 8.03 -23.62 -15.48
CA TYR A 226 6.63 -23.36 -15.08
C TYR A 226 5.65 -23.31 -16.26
N PHE A 227 5.87 -22.40 -17.22
CA PHE A 227 4.93 -22.23 -18.33
C PHE A 227 4.90 -23.43 -19.29
N GLU A 228 5.98 -24.20 -19.41
CA GLU A 228 5.95 -25.46 -20.17
C GLU A 228 4.95 -26.44 -19.54
N LYS A 229 5.07 -26.64 -18.22
CA LYS A 229 4.22 -27.58 -17.45
C LYS A 229 2.77 -27.11 -17.38
N ILE A 230 2.52 -25.83 -17.13
CA ILE A 230 1.16 -25.26 -17.07
C ILE A 230 0.46 -25.36 -18.43
N GLN A 231 1.15 -25.03 -19.53
CA GLN A 231 0.58 -25.14 -20.88
C GLN A 231 0.20 -26.59 -21.21
N ALA A 232 1.02 -27.57 -20.80
CA ALA A 232 0.69 -28.98 -20.99
C ALA A 232 -0.60 -29.38 -20.26
N VAL A 233 -0.78 -28.92 -19.01
CA VAL A 233 -1.99 -29.18 -18.22
C VAL A 233 -3.22 -28.55 -18.85
N VAL A 234 -3.22 -27.24 -19.15
CA VAL A 234 -4.42 -26.57 -19.68
C VAL A 234 -4.80 -27.11 -21.06
N LYS A 235 -3.81 -27.45 -21.89
CA LYS A 235 -4.03 -28.05 -23.21
C LYS A 235 -4.69 -29.44 -23.11
N LYS A 236 -4.30 -30.25 -22.13
CA LYS A 236 -4.87 -31.60 -21.89
C LYS A 236 -6.39 -31.54 -21.68
N TYR A 237 -6.91 -30.45 -21.12
CA TYR A 237 -8.33 -30.30 -20.75
C TYR A 237 -9.10 -29.32 -21.64
N ASP A 238 -8.55 -28.94 -22.80
CA ASP A 238 -9.17 -27.98 -23.72
C ASP A 238 -9.52 -26.66 -23.00
N ILE A 239 -8.58 -26.14 -22.22
CA ILE A 239 -8.70 -24.87 -21.50
C ILE A 239 -7.87 -23.83 -22.27
N LEU A 240 -8.50 -22.72 -22.65
CA LEU A 240 -7.83 -21.66 -23.40
C LEU A 240 -6.76 -20.97 -22.55
N PHE A 241 -5.64 -20.58 -23.13
CA PHE A 241 -4.60 -19.81 -22.47
C PHE A 241 -4.69 -18.33 -22.86
N ILE A 242 -4.88 -17.45 -21.87
CA ILE A 242 -4.85 -16.00 -22.02
C ILE A 242 -3.52 -15.46 -21.46
N ALA A 243 -2.69 -14.88 -22.32
CA ALA A 243 -1.47 -14.17 -21.88
C ALA A 243 -1.79 -12.70 -21.58
N ASP A 244 -1.65 -12.30 -20.32
CA ASP A 244 -1.77 -10.91 -19.92
C ASP A 244 -0.42 -10.18 -20.07
N GLU A 245 -0.24 -9.57 -21.23
CA GLU A 245 0.99 -8.90 -21.66
C GLU A 245 0.96 -7.39 -21.36
N VAL A 246 0.00 -6.92 -20.53
CA VAL A 246 -0.20 -5.50 -20.24
C VAL A 246 1.06 -4.81 -19.72
N ILE A 247 1.89 -5.49 -18.93
CA ILE A 247 3.19 -4.97 -18.45
C ILE A 247 4.37 -5.51 -19.27
N CYS A 248 4.31 -6.78 -19.66
CA CYS A 248 5.45 -7.52 -20.16
C CYS A 248 5.81 -7.19 -21.63
N ALA A 249 4.84 -6.69 -22.40
CA ALA A 249 5.01 -6.37 -23.81
C ALA A 249 5.95 -5.18 -24.08
N PHE A 250 6.28 -5.07 -25.37
CA PHE A 250 7.00 -3.99 -26.03
C PHE A 250 8.42 -3.74 -25.52
N GLY A 251 9.05 -4.75 -24.90
CA GLY A 251 10.46 -4.68 -24.52
C GLY A 251 10.75 -4.73 -23.03
N ARG A 252 9.75 -4.63 -22.14
CA ARG A 252 9.96 -4.52 -20.68
C ARG A 252 10.90 -5.58 -20.11
N LEU A 253 10.78 -6.82 -20.59
CA LEU A 253 11.54 -7.97 -20.09
C LEU A 253 12.83 -8.26 -20.91
N GLY A 254 13.22 -7.36 -21.83
CA GLY A 254 14.31 -7.56 -22.79
C GLY A 254 13.91 -8.32 -24.06
N THR A 255 12.62 -8.61 -24.22
CA THR A 255 12.01 -9.28 -25.37
C THR A 255 10.75 -8.52 -25.78
N MET A 256 10.29 -8.68 -27.02
CA MET A 256 9.12 -7.94 -27.50
C MET A 256 7.87 -8.30 -26.71
N PHE A 257 7.66 -9.57 -26.38
CA PHE A 257 6.58 -10.02 -25.48
C PHE A 257 7.14 -10.96 -24.42
N GLY A 258 6.52 -10.99 -23.23
CA GLY A 258 6.89 -11.98 -22.22
C GLY A 258 6.65 -13.43 -22.69
N SER A 259 5.69 -13.61 -23.60
CA SER A 259 5.41 -14.85 -24.30
C SER A 259 6.61 -15.35 -25.10
N ASP A 260 7.41 -14.44 -25.69
CA ASP A 260 8.65 -14.81 -26.38
C ASP A 260 9.69 -15.31 -25.37
N LYS A 261 9.83 -14.63 -24.24
CA LYS A 261 10.81 -14.96 -23.19
C LYS A 261 10.54 -16.32 -22.54
N TYR A 262 9.28 -16.65 -22.29
CA TYR A 262 8.87 -17.84 -21.54
C TYR A 262 8.22 -18.92 -22.42
N GLY A 263 8.27 -18.78 -23.74
CA GLY A 263 7.74 -19.77 -24.67
C GLY A 263 6.23 -20.00 -24.53
N ILE A 264 5.46 -18.96 -24.17
CA ILE A 264 4.00 -19.05 -24.01
C ILE A 264 3.35 -19.02 -25.39
N LYS A 265 2.40 -19.93 -25.62
CA LYS A 265 1.62 -20.08 -26.86
C LYS A 265 0.15 -19.79 -26.56
N PRO A 266 -0.24 -18.51 -26.42
CA PRO A 266 -1.59 -18.16 -26.00
C PRO A 266 -2.61 -18.27 -27.15
N ASP A 267 -3.88 -18.45 -26.78
CA ASP A 267 -5.03 -18.34 -27.67
C ASP A 267 -5.54 -16.90 -27.77
N LEU A 268 -5.35 -16.14 -26.70
CA LEU A 268 -5.77 -14.75 -26.54
C LEU A 268 -4.67 -13.94 -25.81
N VAL A 269 -4.50 -12.68 -26.16
CA VAL A 269 -3.48 -11.80 -25.54
C VAL A 269 -4.10 -10.47 -25.16
N THR A 270 -3.76 -9.97 -23.97
CA THR A 270 -4.18 -8.66 -23.46
C THR A 270 -3.01 -7.68 -23.52
N LEU A 271 -3.21 -6.50 -24.11
CA LEU A 271 -2.20 -5.43 -24.23
C LEU A 271 -2.76 -4.10 -23.72
N ALA A 272 -1.91 -3.25 -23.13
CA ALA A 272 -2.20 -1.84 -22.79
C ALA A 272 -0.87 -1.11 -22.46
N LYS A 273 -0.90 -0.12 -21.56
CA LYS A 273 0.27 0.57 -20.97
C LYS A 273 1.28 1.05 -22.03
N ALA A 274 2.39 0.32 -22.20
CA ALA A 274 3.45 0.66 -23.14
C ALA A 274 2.98 0.67 -24.60
N LEU A 275 1.80 0.12 -24.92
CA LEU A 275 1.17 0.21 -26.24
C LEU A 275 1.13 1.66 -26.79
N SER A 276 0.85 2.64 -25.95
CA SER A 276 0.89 4.07 -26.31
C SER A 276 1.94 4.86 -25.50
N SER A 277 2.82 4.16 -24.77
CA SER A 277 3.64 4.74 -23.72
C SER A 277 2.84 5.60 -22.72
N ALA A 278 1.57 5.25 -22.47
CA ALA A 278 0.61 5.99 -21.64
C ALA A 278 0.30 7.44 -22.04
N TYR A 279 0.70 7.91 -23.22
CA TYR A 279 0.37 9.27 -23.69
C TYR A 279 -1.12 9.46 -23.90
N VAL A 280 -1.83 8.37 -24.20
CA VAL A 280 -3.28 8.30 -24.35
C VAL A 280 -3.78 6.91 -23.94
N PRO A 281 -4.95 6.78 -23.29
CA PRO A 281 -5.49 5.47 -22.90
C PRO A 281 -5.78 4.57 -24.11
N ILE A 282 -5.26 3.35 -24.09
CA ILE A 282 -5.58 2.30 -25.06
C ILE A 282 -5.26 0.92 -24.48
N GLY A 283 -6.12 -0.04 -24.80
CA GLY A 283 -5.89 -1.47 -24.61
C GLY A 283 -6.30 -2.26 -25.85
N ALA A 284 -5.88 -3.52 -25.92
CA ALA A 284 -6.21 -4.40 -27.02
C ALA A 284 -6.30 -5.87 -26.57
N VAL A 285 -7.16 -6.61 -27.26
CA VAL A 285 -7.25 -8.07 -27.21
C VAL A 285 -6.85 -8.62 -28.57
N LEU A 286 -5.82 -9.45 -28.63
CA LEU A 286 -5.48 -10.23 -29.83
C LEU A 286 -6.13 -11.60 -29.69
N MET A 287 -6.66 -12.14 -30.79
CA MET A 287 -7.35 -13.43 -30.80
C MET A 287 -6.90 -14.33 -31.93
N SER A 288 -6.76 -15.62 -31.63
CA SER A 288 -6.40 -16.65 -32.59
C SER A 288 -7.43 -16.76 -33.73
N PRO A 289 -7.03 -17.30 -34.91
CA PRO A 289 -7.96 -17.60 -35.99
C PRO A 289 -9.14 -18.48 -35.56
N GLU A 290 -8.87 -19.52 -34.78
CA GLU A 290 -9.87 -20.50 -34.33
C GLU A 290 -10.98 -19.84 -33.51
N ILE A 291 -10.61 -19.02 -32.53
CA ILE A 291 -11.59 -18.29 -31.70
C ILE A 291 -12.38 -17.30 -32.56
N TYR A 292 -11.70 -16.56 -33.44
CA TYR A 292 -12.37 -15.60 -34.31
C TYR A 292 -13.37 -16.27 -35.26
N ASP A 293 -13.03 -17.41 -35.87
CA ASP A 293 -13.90 -18.10 -36.82
C ASP A 293 -15.21 -18.58 -36.16
N VAL A 294 -15.12 -19.05 -34.91
CA VAL A 294 -16.29 -19.40 -34.09
C VAL A 294 -17.13 -18.15 -33.76
N ILE A 295 -16.48 -17.06 -33.34
CA ILE A 295 -17.17 -15.79 -33.05
C ILE A 295 -17.91 -15.27 -34.29
N HIS A 296 -17.20 -15.24 -35.43
CA HIS A 296 -17.72 -14.79 -36.71
C HIS A 296 -18.94 -15.61 -37.11
N THR A 297 -18.81 -16.94 -37.12
CA THR A 297 -19.91 -17.86 -37.46
C THR A 297 -21.13 -17.67 -36.55
N GLN A 298 -20.92 -17.55 -35.24
CA GLN A 298 -22.03 -17.37 -34.31
C GLN A 298 -22.66 -15.98 -34.46
N SER A 299 -21.87 -14.94 -34.71
CA SER A 299 -22.40 -13.59 -34.93
C SER A 299 -23.27 -13.51 -36.19
N ASN A 300 -22.94 -14.27 -37.24
CA ASN A 300 -23.78 -14.38 -38.44
C ASN A 300 -25.14 -15.01 -38.11
N LYS A 301 -25.17 -16.03 -37.22
CA LYS A 301 -26.43 -16.67 -36.78
C LYS A 301 -27.29 -15.72 -35.92
N LEU A 302 -26.66 -14.90 -35.08
CA LEU A 302 -27.36 -13.95 -34.20
C LEU A 302 -27.69 -12.61 -34.88
N GLY A 303 -27.09 -12.34 -36.05
CA GLY A 303 -27.22 -11.10 -36.80
C GLY A 303 -26.26 -9.97 -36.38
N ILE A 304 -25.67 -10.04 -35.19
CA ILE A 304 -24.71 -9.04 -34.68
C ILE A 304 -23.81 -9.62 -33.57
N PHE A 305 -22.56 -9.14 -33.50
CA PHE A 305 -21.72 -9.31 -32.31
C PHE A 305 -21.93 -8.11 -31.37
N SER A 306 -22.71 -8.31 -30.30
CA SER A 306 -23.13 -7.25 -29.37
C SER A 306 -22.10 -6.97 -28.27
N HIS A 307 -20.91 -6.51 -28.66
CA HIS A 307 -19.89 -6.05 -27.73
C HIS A 307 -19.01 -4.96 -28.37
N GLY A 308 -18.69 -3.93 -27.59
CA GLY A 308 -17.96 -2.75 -28.05
C GLY A 308 -18.08 -1.62 -27.03
N PHE A 309 -17.08 -0.75 -26.97
CA PHE A 309 -17.11 0.48 -26.19
C PHE A 309 -17.14 1.68 -27.13
N THR A 310 -17.76 2.79 -26.73
CA THR A 310 -17.84 4.02 -27.55
C THR A 310 -16.50 4.42 -28.17
N TYR A 311 -15.42 4.28 -27.40
CA TYR A 311 -14.05 4.65 -27.79
C TYR A 311 -13.19 3.47 -28.28
N SER A 312 -13.77 2.30 -28.52
CA SER A 312 -13.05 1.16 -29.13
C SER A 312 -12.45 1.57 -30.49
N GLY A 313 -11.12 1.54 -30.56
CA GLY A 313 -10.37 1.95 -31.75
C GLY A 313 -10.34 3.46 -31.98
N HIS A 314 -10.33 4.25 -30.90
CA HIS A 314 -10.28 5.71 -30.98
C HIS A 314 -9.11 6.17 -31.87
N PRO A 315 -9.34 6.98 -32.93
CA PRO A 315 -8.33 7.26 -33.94
C PRO A 315 -7.06 7.90 -33.37
N VAL A 316 -7.20 8.87 -32.45
CA VAL A 316 -6.05 9.50 -31.76
C VAL A 316 -5.24 8.48 -30.97
N ALA A 317 -5.89 7.61 -30.20
CA ALA A 317 -5.22 6.59 -29.41
C ALA A 317 -4.45 5.60 -30.31
N CYS A 318 -5.09 5.16 -31.40
CA CYS A 318 -4.45 4.28 -32.37
C CYS A 318 -3.26 4.94 -33.09
N ALA A 319 -3.37 6.23 -33.45
CA ALA A 319 -2.30 6.98 -34.11
C ALA A 319 -1.07 7.16 -33.20
N VAL A 320 -1.28 7.44 -31.90
CA VAL A 320 -0.20 7.55 -30.91
C VAL A 320 0.44 6.20 -30.67
N ALA A 321 -0.35 5.13 -30.51
CA ALA A 321 0.18 3.78 -30.36
C ALA A 321 1.01 3.34 -31.57
N LEU A 322 0.54 3.59 -32.80
CA LEU A 322 1.32 3.36 -34.01
C LEU A 322 2.65 4.10 -34.00
N GLU A 323 2.67 5.36 -33.57
CA GLU A 323 3.91 6.13 -33.48
C GLU A 323 4.85 5.58 -32.39
N ALA A 324 4.32 5.13 -31.25
CA ALA A 324 5.11 4.47 -30.21
C ALA A 324 5.77 3.19 -30.74
N LEU A 325 5.02 2.33 -31.43
CA LEU A 325 5.54 1.10 -32.05
C LEU A 325 6.63 1.40 -33.10
N LYS A 326 6.45 2.46 -33.92
CA LYS A 326 7.50 2.91 -34.85
C LYS A 326 8.76 3.35 -34.12
N ILE A 327 8.64 4.13 -33.05
CA ILE A 327 9.78 4.56 -32.25
C ILE A 327 10.51 3.35 -31.66
N TYR A 328 9.78 2.35 -31.14
CA TYR A 328 10.37 1.12 -30.63
C TYR A 328 11.20 0.38 -31.68
N LYS A 329 10.69 0.29 -32.92
CA LYS A 329 11.41 -0.30 -34.06
C LYS A 329 12.63 0.53 -34.47
N GLU A 330 12.43 1.83 -34.71
CA GLU A 330 13.47 2.74 -35.25
C GLU A 330 14.63 2.95 -34.27
N ARG A 331 14.35 3.02 -32.96
CA ARG A 331 15.38 3.16 -31.92
C ARG A 331 15.96 1.82 -31.46
N ASN A 332 15.47 0.70 -32.01
CA ASN A 332 15.80 -0.64 -31.56
C ASN A 332 15.71 -0.77 -30.02
N ILE A 333 14.51 -0.50 -29.49
CA ILE A 333 14.32 -0.36 -28.03
C ILE A 333 14.70 -1.64 -27.27
N LEU A 334 14.61 -2.81 -27.92
CA LEU A 334 15.04 -4.07 -27.33
C LEU A 334 16.54 -4.08 -27.06
N GLU A 335 17.36 -3.63 -28.02
CA GLU A 335 18.81 -3.52 -27.83
C GLU A 335 19.14 -2.54 -26.72
N GLN A 336 18.46 -1.39 -26.69
CA GLN A 336 18.63 -0.41 -25.61
C GLN A 336 18.31 -1.05 -24.24
N VAL A 337 17.14 -1.66 -24.09
CA VAL A 337 16.75 -2.34 -22.85
C VAL A 337 17.76 -3.42 -22.46
N ASN A 338 18.17 -4.27 -23.40
CA ASN A 338 19.10 -5.38 -23.14
C ASN A 338 20.51 -4.91 -22.79
N SER A 339 20.96 -3.78 -23.34
CA SER A 339 22.26 -3.21 -22.99
C SER A 339 22.30 -2.63 -21.56
N ILE A 340 21.16 -2.19 -21.02
CA ILE A 340 21.07 -1.51 -19.72
C ILE A 340 20.59 -2.44 -18.61
N ALA A 341 19.79 -3.45 -18.95
CA ALA A 341 19.23 -4.41 -18.01
C ALA A 341 20.27 -5.07 -17.09
N PRO A 342 21.46 -5.52 -17.55
CA PRO A 342 22.48 -6.09 -16.66
C PRO A 342 22.89 -5.12 -15.56
N LYS A 343 23.22 -3.87 -15.91
CA LYS A 343 23.62 -2.83 -14.94
C LYS A 343 22.51 -2.55 -13.93
N PHE A 344 21.26 -2.45 -14.38
CA PHE A 344 20.11 -2.22 -13.51
C PHE A 344 19.85 -3.43 -12.57
N GLN A 345 19.84 -4.64 -13.10
CA GLN A 345 19.55 -5.85 -12.34
C GLN A 345 20.68 -6.19 -11.35
N GLU A 346 21.92 -6.26 -11.82
CA GLU A 346 23.09 -6.60 -11.00
C GLU A 346 23.38 -5.51 -9.99
N GLY A 347 23.27 -4.24 -10.38
CA GLY A 347 23.50 -3.11 -9.49
C GLY A 347 22.56 -3.11 -8.28
N VAL A 348 21.26 -3.37 -8.48
CA VAL A 348 20.32 -3.45 -7.36
C VAL A 348 20.51 -4.76 -6.58
N LYS A 349 20.76 -5.89 -7.26
CA LYS A 349 21.03 -7.18 -6.61
C LYS A 349 22.30 -7.17 -5.75
N ALA A 350 23.23 -6.27 -5.98
CA ALA A 350 24.40 -6.08 -5.12
C ALA A 350 24.04 -5.71 -3.67
N PHE A 351 22.81 -5.23 -3.42
CA PHE A 351 22.31 -4.96 -2.06
C PHE A 351 21.71 -6.20 -1.36
N ALA A 352 21.63 -7.36 -2.02
CA ALA A 352 21.00 -8.57 -1.47
C ALA A 352 21.66 -9.11 -0.19
N ASP A 353 22.88 -8.66 0.12
CA ASP A 353 23.56 -9.03 1.37
C ASP A 353 23.01 -8.32 2.62
N SER A 354 22.24 -7.23 2.45
CA SER A 354 21.60 -6.50 3.55
C SER A 354 20.68 -7.41 4.38
N PRO A 355 20.72 -7.36 5.72
CA PRO A 355 19.93 -8.24 6.60
C PRO A 355 18.42 -8.00 6.52
N ILE A 356 17.98 -6.81 6.09
CA ILE A 356 16.55 -6.47 5.97
C ILE A 356 15.97 -6.85 4.59
N ILE A 357 16.80 -7.25 3.64
CA ILE A 357 16.39 -7.63 2.30
C ILE A 357 16.25 -9.16 2.24
N GLY A 358 15.01 -9.62 2.04
CA GLY A 358 14.72 -11.03 1.84
C GLY A 358 15.04 -11.50 0.43
N GLU A 359 14.53 -10.78 -0.57
CA GLU A 359 14.74 -11.13 -1.97
C GLU A 359 14.82 -9.89 -2.86
N ILE A 360 15.73 -9.93 -3.83
CA ILE A 360 15.74 -9.02 -4.98
C ILE A 360 15.53 -9.85 -6.24
N ARG A 361 14.44 -9.60 -6.94
CA ARG A 361 14.01 -10.39 -8.11
C ARG A 361 13.61 -9.50 -9.27
N GLY A 362 13.79 -9.98 -10.50
CA GLY A 362 13.49 -9.18 -11.68
C GLY A 362 14.16 -9.70 -12.94
N THR A 363 13.80 -9.08 -14.06
CA THR A 363 14.40 -9.33 -15.38
C THR A 363 14.17 -8.13 -16.29
N GLY A 364 15.05 -7.87 -17.26
CA GLY A 364 14.95 -6.67 -18.09
C GLY A 364 14.94 -5.40 -17.24
N LEU A 365 14.01 -4.49 -17.51
CA LEU A 365 13.79 -3.27 -16.72
C LEU A 365 12.56 -3.39 -15.82
N ILE A 366 12.42 -4.50 -15.08
CA ILE A 366 11.47 -4.61 -13.97
C ILE A 366 12.13 -5.33 -12.80
N LEU A 367 11.93 -4.84 -11.59
CA LEU A 367 12.54 -5.38 -10.38
C LEU A 367 11.65 -5.18 -9.16
N GLY A 368 11.62 -6.16 -8.27
CA GLY A 368 11.00 -6.13 -6.96
C GLY A 368 12.04 -6.42 -5.86
N ILE A 369 11.87 -5.77 -4.72
CA ILE A 369 12.63 -5.98 -3.48
C ILE A 369 11.61 -6.30 -2.39
N ASP A 370 11.75 -7.44 -1.74
CA ASP A 370 10.97 -7.75 -0.54
C ASP A 370 11.84 -7.58 0.70
N PHE A 371 11.31 -6.85 1.68
CA PHE A 371 11.92 -6.74 3.00
C PHE A 371 11.36 -7.80 3.94
N THR A 372 12.24 -8.50 4.64
CA THR A 372 11.87 -9.50 5.65
C THR A 372 12.85 -9.51 6.80
N ASP A 373 12.41 -10.05 7.93
CA ASP A 373 13.29 -10.22 9.07
C ASP A 373 14.28 -11.35 8.79
N ASN A 374 15.57 -11.06 8.98
CA ASN A 374 16.69 -11.98 8.81
C ASN A 374 16.64 -12.80 7.50
N LYS A 375 16.25 -12.16 6.39
CA LYS A 375 16.11 -12.76 5.05
C LYS A 375 15.14 -13.94 4.94
N SER A 376 14.29 -14.15 5.93
CA SER A 376 13.35 -15.26 5.95
C SER A 376 12.27 -15.07 4.87
N PRO A 377 11.91 -16.12 4.10
CA PRO A 377 10.79 -16.04 3.15
C PRO A 377 9.42 -16.00 3.83
N SER A 378 9.34 -16.44 5.09
CA SER A 378 8.11 -16.56 5.89
C SER A 378 7.97 -15.50 6.98
N ASP A 379 9.09 -14.99 7.51
CA ASP A 379 9.06 -14.05 8.64
C ASP A 379 9.09 -12.61 8.12
N THR A 380 7.91 -12.03 7.92
CA THR A 380 7.77 -10.63 7.53
C THR A 380 7.98 -9.70 8.73
N PHE A 381 8.40 -8.46 8.47
CA PHE A 381 8.40 -7.45 9.52
C PHE A 381 6.98 -7.17 10.04
N PRO A 382 6.84 -6.70 11.29
CA PRO A 382 5.55 -6.21 11.78
C PRO A 382 5.03 -5.07 10.88
N PRO A 383 3.79 -5.13 10.35
CA PRO A 383 3.27 -4.13 9.42
C PRO A 383 3.32 -2.69 9.94
N GLU A 384 3.19 -2.50 11.25
CA GLU A 384 3.27 -1.22 11.93
C GLU A 384 4.64 -0.54 11.81
N TRP A 385 5.71 -1.30 11.50
CA TRP A 385 7.03 -0.71 11.25
C TRP A 385 7.10 -0.01 9.90
N GLY A 386 6.24 -0.40 8.94
CA GLY A 386 6.14 0.24 7.64
C GLY A 386 7.48 0.32 6.89
N VAL A 387 8.29 -0.76 6.91
CA VAL A 387 9.68 -0.74 6.43
C VAL A 387 9.78 -0.25 4.98
N ALA A 388 8.97 -0.81 4.07
CA ALA A 388 8.95 -0.37 2.69
C ALA A 388 8.40 1.06 2.53
N ALA A 389 7.40 1.45 3.33
CA ALA A 389 6.84 2.81 3.30
C ALA A 389 7.89 3.84 3.71
N TYR A 390 8.66 3.54 4.76
CA TYR A 390 9.78 4.36 5.19
C TYR A 390 10.85 4.46 4.09
N PHE A 391 11.21 3.34 3.47
CA PHE A 391 12.17 3.34 2.36
C PHE A 391 11.67 4.19 1.17
N GLY A 392 10.42 4.02 0.76
CA GLY A 392 9.80 4.82 -0.29
C GLY A 392 9.80 6.31 0.04
N ALA A 393 9.49 6.68 1.28
CA ALA A 393 9.55 8.06 1.75
C ALA A 393 10.98 8.62 1.70
N GLN A 394 12.00 7.82 2.01
CA GLN A 394 13.40 8.24 1.86
C GLN A 394 13.79 8.41 0.39
N CYS A 395 13.36 7.51 -0.51
CA CYS A 395 13.57 7.67 -1.94
C CYS A 395 12.96 8.99 -2.43
N GLN A 396 11.69 9.24 -2.10
CA GLN A 396 10.99 10.45 -2.51
C GLN A 396 11.67 11.71 -1.94
N LYS A 397 12.09 11.67 -0.67
CA LYS A 397 12.83 12.77 -0.04
C LYS A 397 14.09 13.10 -0.84
N ASN A 398 14.82 12.09 -1.30
CA ASN A 398 16.05 12.23 -2.07
C ASN A 398 15.86 12.32 -3.59
N GLY A 399 14.62 12.48 -4.08
CA GLY A 399 14.35 12.73 -5.49
C GLY A 399 14.18 11.48 -6.36
N MET A 400 13.72 10.35 -5.82
CA MET A 400 13.32 9.17 -6.60
C MET A 400 11.95 8.66 -6.18
N LEU A 401 11.10 8.37 -7.16
CA LEU A 401 9.80 7.73 -6.92
C LEU A 401 9.91 6.24 -7.16
N VAL A 402 9.42 5.46 -6.19
CA VAL A 402 9.35 3.99 -6.23
C VAL A 402 7.93 3.55 -5.87
N ARG A 403 7.51 2.36 -6.30
CA ARG A 403 6.24 1.81 -5.83
C ARG A 403 6.45 1.07 -4.51
N VAL A 404 5.70 1.47 -3.48
CA VAL A 404 5.56 0.73 -2.23
C VAL A 404 4.31 -0.16 -2.30
N SER A 405 4.38 -1.40 -1.84
CA SER A 405 3.22 -2.29 -1.70
C SER A 405 3.46 -3.32 -0.60
N GLY A 406 2.79 -3.18 0.54
CA GLY A 406 3.15 -3.96 1.74
C GLY A 406 4.62 -3.71 2.09
N ASP A 407 5.37 -4.78 2.36
CA ASP A 407 6.82 -4.73 2.60
C ASP A 407 7.68 -4.89 1.34
N SER A 408 7.12 -4.54 0.18
CA SER A 408 7.81 -4.63 -1.11
C SER A 408 8.02 -3.27 -1.76
N ILE A 409 9.16 -3.13 -2.42
CA ILE A 409 9.46 -2.02 -3.34
C ILE A 409 9.53 -2.55 -4.76
N MET A 410 9.00 -1.80 -5.71
CA MET A 410 9.07 -2.17 -7.11
C MET A 410 9.49 -1.01 -7.99
N MET A 411 10.25 -1.35 -9.03
CA MET A 411 10.81 -0.43 -10.01
C MET A 411 10.62 -1.00 -11.42
N SER A 412 10.30 -0.12 -12.36
CA SER A 412 10.18 -0.39 -13.79
C SER A 412 10.45 0.88 -14.61
N PRO A 413 11.70 1.39 -14.63
CA PRO A 413 12.02 2.69 -15.23
C PRO A 413 11.66 2.74 -16.72
N PRO A 414 11.52 3.92 -17.34
CA PRO A 414 11.31 4.02 -18.79
C PRO A 414 12.38 3.25 -19.58
N PHE A 415 12.03 2.74 -20.76
CA PHE A 415 12.98 2.01 -21.62
C PHE A 415 14.12 2.90 -22.09
N ILE A 416 13.92 4.21 -22.03
CA ILE A 416 14.90 5.22 -22.41
C ILE A 416 15.90 5.58 -21.30
N ILE A 417 15.80 4.95 -20.12
CA ILE A 417 16.74 5.18 -19.01
C ILE A 417 18.17 5.00 -19.49
N THR A 418 19.09 5.84 -19.03
CA THR A 418 20.51 5.84 -19.39
C THR A 418 21.35 5.14 -18.33
N PRO A 419 22.57 4.70 -18.65
CA PRO A 419 23.47 4.15 -17.65
C PRO A 419 23.73 5.09 -16.46
N GLN A 420 23.75 6.41 -16.68
CA GLN A 420 23.95 7.42 -15.63
C GLN A 420 22.71 7.55 -14.73
N GLU A 421 21.50 7.52 -15.30
CA GLU A 421 20.27 7.48 -14.51
C GLU A 421 20.15 6.17 -13.72
N VAL A 422 20.67 5.05 -14.24
CA VAL A 422 20.80 3.83 -13.44
C VAL A 422 21.77 4.04 -12.27
N ASP A 423 22.91 4.72 -12.47
CA ASP A 423 23.80 5.06 -11.34
C ASP A 423 23.10 5.91 -10.27
N GLU A 424 22.20 6.81 -10.68
CA GLU A 424 21.35 7.59 -9.76
C GLU A 424 20.41 6.69 -8.95
N VAL A 425 19.74 5.71 -9.61
CA VAL A 425 18.94 4.69 -8.89
C VAL A 425 19.79 3.96 -7.84
N LEU A 426 20.99 3.51 -8.22
CA LEU A 426 21.87 2.75 -7.33
C LEU A 426 22.42 3.60 -6.18
N SER A 427 22.76 4.87 -6.44
CA SER A 427 23.22 5.80 -5.42
C SER A 427 22.11 6.15 -4.42
N LEU A 428 20.85 6.18 -4.86
CA LEU A 428 19.73 6.45 -3.97
C LEU A 428 19.35 5.20 -3.17
N ALA A 429 19.48 4.02 -3.79
CA ALA A 429 19.36 2.75 -3.11
C ALA A 429 20.45 2.57 -2.03
N SER A 430 21.70 2.99 -2.25
CA SER A 430 22.78 2.84 -1.26
C SER A 430 22.55 3.55 0.08
N THR A 431 21.53 4.43 0.17
CA THR A 431 20.97 4.90 1.46
C THR A 431 20.63 3.75 2.43
N PHE A 432 20.37 2.53 1.92
CA PHE A 432 20.26 1.28 2.70
C PHE A 432 21.46 1.04 3.63
N GLN A 433 22.69 1.22 3.14
CA GLN A 433 23.91 0.86 3.88
C GLN A 433 24.28 1.90 4.95
N LEU A 434 24.11 3.19 4.65
CA LEU A 434 24.58 4.29 5.51
C LEU A 434 23.83 4.42 6.85
N ARG A 435 22.59 3.91 6.94
CA ARG A 435 21.81 3.90 8.18
C ARG A 435 21.95 2.59 8.96
N GLU A 436 22.10 1.45 8.29
CA GLU A 436 22.38 0.17 8.97
C GLU A 436 23.71 0.22 9.73
N GLU A 437 24.76 0.78 9.13
CA GLU A 437 26.06 0.95 9.81
C GLU A 437 25.97 1.92 10.99
N ARG A 438 25.20 3.01 10.87
CA ARG A 438 24.97 3.94 11.99
C ARG A 438 24.16 3.30 13.11
N SER A 439 23.07 2.59 12.78
CA SER A 439 22.18 1.93 13.75
C SER A 439 22.91 0.82 14.50
N ARG A 440 23.65 -0.06 13.81
CA ARG A 440 24.48 -1.10 14.43
C ARG A 440 25.58 -0.50 15.31
N ASN A 441 26.20 0.60 14.89
CA ASN A 441 27.20 1.30 15.71
C ASN A 441 26.59 1.97 16.96
N SER A 442 25.34 2.45 16.90
CA SER A 442 24.65 2.99 18.07
C SER A 442 24.10 1.91 19.01
N GLU A 443 23.60 0.78 18.50
CA GLU A 443 23.17 -0.36 19.32
C GLU A 443 24.35 -1.08 19.99
N GLY A 444 25.48 -1.21 19.27
CA GLY A 444 26.73 -1.73 19.83
C GLY A 444 27.29 -0.83 20.93
N LYS A 445 27.25 0.50 20.75
CA LYS A 445 27.62 1.46 21.80
C LYS A 445 26.69 1.40 23.02
N LEU A 446 25.38 1.27 22.82
CA LEU A 446 24.43 1.11 23.92
C LEU A 446 24.66 -0.20 24.68
N HIS A 447 24.98 -1.30 23.99
CA HIS A 447 25.30 -2.58 24.64
C HIS A 447 26.61 -2.52 25.44
N GLU A 448 27.64 -1.84 24.92
CA GLU A 448 28.89 -1.59 25.67
C GLU A 448 28.67 -0.67 26.88
N GLU A 449 27.86 0.39 26.75
CA GLU A 449 27.49 1.27 27.88
C GLU A 449 26.69 0.51 28.95
N ILE A 450 25.73 -0.32 28.55
CA ILE A 450 24.96 -1.17 29.47
C ILE A 450 25.86 -2.20 30.17
N ALA A 451 26.84 -2.78 29.47
CA ALA A 451 27.80 -3.72 30.05
C ALA A 451 28.73 -3.04 31.07
N MET A 452 29.26 -1.85 30.74
CA MET A 452 30.08 -1.06 31.68
C MET A 452 29.28 -0.64 32.92
N LEU A 453 28.03 -0.18 32.74
CA LEU A 453 27.16 0.19 33.86
C LEU A 453 26.84 -1.01 34.76
N ARG A 454 26.68 -2.22 34.20
CA ARG A 454 26.50 -3.45 34.99
C ARG A 454 27.73 -3.84 35.80
N GLU A 455 28.93 -3.71 35.24
CA GLU A 455 30.18 -3.94 36.00
C GLU A 455 30.38 -2.89 37.10
N GLU A 456 30.06 -1.63 36.83
CA GLU A 456 30.15 -0.55 37.81
C GLU A 456 29.14 -0.73 38.94
N LEU A 457 27.92 -1.19 38.62
CA LEU A 457 26.90 -1.55 39.60
C LEU A 457 27.37 -2.70 40.49
N LEU A 458 27.97 -3.75 39.91
CA LEU A 458 28.50 -4.90 40.66
C LEU A 458 29.64 -4.51 41.61
N LYS A 459 30.49 -3.56 41.20
CA LYS A 459 31.53 -2.98 42.06
C LYS A 459 30.93 -2.20 43.23
N LYS A 460 29.95 -1.34 42.97
CA LYS A 460 29.26 -0.55 44.01
C LYS A 460 28.45 -1.43 44.97
N GLN A 461 27.93 -2.55 44.48
CA GLN A 461 27.20 -3.53 45.31
C GLN A 461 28.15 -4.27 46.27
N LYS A 462 29.36 -4.64 45.81
CA LYS A 462 30.41 -5.19 46.69
C LYS A 462 30.94 -4.19 47.72
N GLU A 463 30.98 -2.90 47.39
CA GLU A 463 31.36 -1.83 48.33
C GLU A 463 30.25 -1.51 49.35
N SER A 464 28.99 -1.82 49.01
CA SER A 464 27.81 -1.58 49.86
C SER A 464 27.63 -2.63 50.95
N ASP A 465 28.12 -3.87 50.76
CA ASP A 465 27.96 -4.96 51.73
C ASP A 465 28.84 -4.80 53.00
N GLU A 466 29.79 -3.87 53.02
CA GLU A 466 30.66 -3.61 54.19
C GLU A 466 30.27 -2.38 55.05
N LYS A 467 29.25 -1.59 54.67
CA LYS A 467 28.88 -0.34 55.39
C LYS A 467 27.46 -0.30 55.96
N SER A 468 26.89 -1.45 56.34
CA SER A 468 25.64 -1.51 57.10
C SER A 468 25.83 -1.24 58.61
N LYS A 469 26.15 0.02 58.96
CA LYS A 469 26.01 0.56 60.33
C LYS A 469 25.98 2.10 60.32
N SER A 470 24.81 2.69 60.03
CA SER A 470 24.32 4.00 60.51
C SER A 470 23.26 4.57 59.57
N CYS A 471 22.00 4.15 59.68
CA CYS A 471 20.85 4.73 58.97
C CYS A 471 19.65 5.02 59.89
N GLU A 472 19.90 5.27 61.17
CA GLU A 472 18.85 5.70 62.12
C GLU A 472 18.55 7.22 62.00
N THR A 473 19.45 8.00 61.40
CA THR A 473 19.33 9.47 61.31
C THR A 473 18.37 9.93 60.20
N LEU A 474 18.26 9.19 59.09
CA LEU A 474 17.39 9.56 57.95
C LEU A 474 15.91 9.25 58.18
N ARG A 475 15.60 8.33 59.10
CA ARG A 475 14.21 7.97 59.44
C ARG A 475 13.53 9.07 60.26
N VAL A 476 14.29 9.77 61.11
CA VAL A 476 13.78 10.87 61.96
C VAL A 476 13.50 12.14 61.15
N GLU A 477 14.33 12.45 60.14
CA GLU A 477 14.08 13.60 59.24
C GLU A 477 12.84 13.43 58.35
N LEU A 478 12.50 12.18 58.00
CA LEU A 478 11.32 11.88 57.18
C LEU A 478 10.01 12.05 57.98
N GLU A 479 10.02 11.67 59.26
CA GLU A 479 8.85 11.80 60.15
C GLU A 479 8.55 13.26 60.55
N GLU A 480 9.57 14.12 60.64
CA GLU A 480 9.36 15.57 60.88
C GLU A 480 8.77 16.29 59.66
N LYS A 481 9.18 15.92 58.45
CA LYS A 481 8.66 16.55 57.22
C LYS A 481 7.21 16.18 56.92
N SER A 482 6.77 14.98 57.29
CA SER A 482 5.38 14.53 57.12
C SER A 482 4.40 15.35 57.99
N LYS A 483 4.79 15.68 59.23
CA LYS A 483 3.96 16.49 60.14
C LYS A 483 3.77 17.94 59.67
N SER A 484 4.72 18.48 58.92
CA SER A 484 4.64 19.84 58.39
C SER A 484 3.68 19.96 57.20
N TYR A 485 3.45 18.87 56.48
CA TYR A 485 2.52 18.79 55.34
C TYR A 485 1.05 18.80 55.79
N ASP A 486 0.72 18.03 56.83
CA ASP A 486 -0.66 17.96 57.35
C ASP A 486 -1.12 19.28 58.00
N ALA A 487 -0.20 20.03 58.61
CA ALA A 487 -0.49 21.36 59.18
C ALA A 487 -0.83 22.40 58.11
N LEU A 488 -0.09 22.41 56.99
CA LEU A 488 -0.34 23.28 55.84
C LEU A 488 -1.67 22.97 55.14
N ARG A 489 -2.06 21.69 55.11
CA ARG A 489 -3.34 21.26 54.53
C ARG A 489 -4.55 21.73 55.34
N GLN A 490 -4.45 21.73 56.67
CA GLN A 490 -5.51 22.25 57.55
C GLN A 490 -5.61 23.79 57.50
N GLU A 491 -4.49 24.50 57.37
CA GLU A 491 -4.49 25.97 57.17
C GLU A 491 -5.17 26.36 55.85
N LEU A 492 -4.93 25.61 54.78
CA LEU A 492 -5.56 25.86 53.47
C LEU A 492 -7.08 25.70 53.53
N GLN A 493 -7.56 24.67 54.23
CA GLN A 493 -8.99 24.37 54.34
C GLN A 493 -9.74 25.42 55.18
N GLN A 494 -9.13 25.95 56.24
CA GLN A 494 -9.69 27.07 57.03
C GLN A 494 -9.70 28.39 56.25
N LEU A 495 -8.72 28.61 55.37
CA LEU A 495 -8.68 29.77 54.48
C LEU A 495 -9.77 29.70 53.41
N GLU A 496 -10.02 28.52 52.84
CA GLU A 496 -11.08 28.29 51.86
C GLU A 496 -12.49 28.53 52.44
N GLU A 497 -12.78 28.04 53.65
CA GLU A 497 -14.05 28.31 54.33
C GLU A 497 -14.23 29.79 54.69
N LYS A 498 -13.17 30.46 55.14
CA LYS A 498 -13.20 31.88 55.52
C LYS A 498 -13.50 32.81 54.33
N TYR A 499 -12.89 32.55 53.16
CA TYR A 499 -13.08 33.40 51.99
C TYR A 499 -14.30 33.04 51.14
N SER A 500 -14.82 31.81 51.26
CA SER A 500 -16.11 31.39 50.70
C SER A 500 -17.30 32.17 51.30
N LEU A 501 -17.25 32.45 52.62
CA LEU A 501 -18.30 33.21 53.32
C LEU A 501 -18.24 34.74 53.09
N GLU A 502 -17.07 35.29 52.75
CA GLU A 502 -16.91 36.73 52.44
C GLU A 502 -17.23 37.05 50.96
N LEU A 503 -17.15 36.07 50.04
CA LEU A 503 -17.50 36.24 48.62
C LEU A 503 -19.01 36.37 48.37
N THR A 504 -19.85 35.78 49.23
CA THR A 504 -21.33 35.83 49.11
C THR A 504 -21.95 37.19 49.53
N THR A 505 -21.17 38.11 50.12
CA THR A 505 -21.63 39.48 50.45
C THR A 505 -21.09 40.57 49.50
N GLY A 506 -20.10 40.25 48.66
CA GLY A 506 -19.52 41.17 47.67
C GLY A 506 -20.28 41.25 46.34
N GLU A 507 -20.89 40.16 45.89
CA GLU A 507 -21.67 40.14 44.63
C GLU A 507 -22.89 41.06 44.69
N HIS A 508 -23.55 41.16 45.85
CA HIS A 508 -24.68 42.08 46.03
C HIS A 508 -24.30 43.58 46.03
N PHE A 509 -23.06 43.93 46.40
CA PHE A 509 -22.57 45.31 46.33
C PHE A 509 -22.15 45.71 44.91
N LEU A 510 -21.55 44.78 44.14
CA LEU A 510 -21.15 44.99 42.75
C LEU A 510 -22.35 45.20 41.81
N ASP A 511 -23.52 44.65 42.16
CA ASP A 511 -24.76 44.86 41.41
C ASP A 511 -25.56 46.10 41.83
N SER A 512 -25.20 46.74 42.95
CA SER A 512 -25.80 47.99 43.39
C SER A 512 -25.43 49.17 42.47
N ALA A 513 -26.29 50.18 42.43
CA ALA A 513 -26.04 51.39 41.64
C ALA A 513 -24.76 52.14 42.08
N GLU A 514 -24.39 52.03 43.35
CA GLU A 514 -23.15 52.61 43.90
C GLU A 514 -21.90 51.80 43.51
N GLY A 515 -21.99 50.46 43.46
CA GLY A 515 -20.91 49.58 43.01
C GLY A 515 -20.55 49.75 41.53
N LYS A 516 -21.55 49.90 40.66
CA LYS A 516 -21.35 50.15 39.22
C LYS A 516 -20.73 51.52 38.93
N THR A 517 -20.97 52.50 39.80
CA THR A 517 -20.42 53.86 39.65
C THR A 517 -18.93 53.93 40.05
N LEU A 518 -18.50 53.17 41.07
CA LEU A 518 -17.09 53.13 41.49
C LEU A 518 -16.17 52.39 40.50
N LEU A 519 -16.70 51.39 39.79
CA LEU A 519 -15.96 50.53 38.85
C LEU A 519 -15.34 51.27 37.66
N THR A 520 -15.83 52.47 37.31
CA THR A 520 -15.31 53.23 36.17
C THR A 520 -14.04 54.03 36.47
N SER A 521 -13.64 54.21 37.74
CA SER A 521 -12.45 55.03 38.08
C SER A 521 -11.28 54.27 38.72
N THR A 522 -11.48 53.03 39.17
CA THR A 522 -10.43 52.24 39.87
C THR A 522 -10.28 50.80 39.37
N GLY A 523 -11.09 50.37 38.39
CA GLY A 523 -11.10 48.99 37.89
C GLY A 523 -9.83 48.54 37.16
N GLU A 524 -9.12 49.43 36.46
CA GLU A 524 -7.95 49.04 35.67
C GLU A 524 -6.75 48.60 36.53
N ILE A 525 -6.56 49.22 37.71
CA ILE A 525 -5.46 48.90 38.64
C ILE A 525 -5.73 47.60 39.41
N ALA A 526 -7.00 47.26 39.66
CA ALA A 526 -7.37 46.01 40.32
C ALA A 526 -7.24 44.79 39.39
N VAL A 527 -7.53 44.96 38.10
CA VAL A 527 -7.41 43.89 37.09
C VAL A 527 -5.94 43.56 36.77
N GLU A 528 -5.03 44.55 36.80
CA GLU A 528 -3.59 44.29 36.65
C GLU A 528 -3.00 43.51 37.85
N ARG A 529 -3.49 43.78 39.08
CA ARG A 529 -3.07 43.00 40.26
C ARG A 529 -3.65 41.59 40.28
N TYR A 530 -4.84 41.38 39.71
CA TYR A 530 -5.46 40.06 39.55
C TYR A 530 -4.72 39.18 38.52
N ARG A 531 -4.25 39.76 37.41
CA ARG A 531 -3.44 39.03 36.41
C ARG A 531 -2.05 38.63 36.94
N ALA A 532 -1.48 39.42 37.86
CA ALA A 532 -0.21 39.08 38.50
C ALA A 532 -0.33 37.91 39.50
N SER A 533 -1.51 37.68 40.11
CA SER A 533 -1.72 36.56 41.03
C SER A 533 -2.15 35.25 40.34
N SER A 534 -2.83 35.32 39.20
CA SER A 534 -3.16 34.12 38.40
C SER A 534 -1.90 33.50 37.76
N ALA A 535 -0.98 34.34 37.29
CA ALA A 535 0.29 33.88 36.73
C ALA A 535 1.15 33.11 37.74
N PHE A 536 1.16 33.54 39.01
CA PHE A 536 1.85 32.83 40.10
C PHE A 536 1.15 31.52 40.49
N ARG A 537 -0.19 31.45 40.36
CA ARG A 537 -0.97 30.20 40.56
C ARG A 537 -0.66 29.15 39.50
N ASP A 538 -0.60 29.55 38.23
CA ASP A 538 -0.38 28.63 37.11
C ASP A 538 1.06 28.09 37.10
N GLU A 539 2.04 28.90 37.52
CA GLU A 539 3.46 28.51 37.60
C GLU A 539 3.72 27.50 38.74
N VAL A 540 3.03 27.65 39.89
CA VAL A 540 3.11 26.70 41.01
C VAL A 540 2.36 25.39 40.71
N LEU A 541 1.22 25.45 40.01
CA LEU A 541 0.45 24.26 39.62
C LEU A 541 1.21 23.42 38.58
N GLN A 542 1.89 24.06 37.62
CA GLN A 542 2.76 23.35 36.67
C GLN A 542 3.94 22.67 37.35
N GLN A 543 4.60 23.31 38.33
CA GLN A 543 5.71 22.68 39.05
C GLN A 543 5.25 21.51 39.93
N ALA A 544 4.07 21.59 40.55
CA ALA A 544 3.50 20.51 41.36
C ALA A 544 3.13 19.26 40.53
N LEU A 545 2.56 19.46 39.33
CA LEU A 545 2.21 18.36 38.41
C LEU A 545 3.45 17.65 37.84
N ILE A 546 4.50 18.40 37.52
CA ILE A 546 5.79 17.85 37.06
C ILE A 546 6.45 16.97 38.14
N ILE A 547 6.36 17.37 39.41
CA ILE A 547 6.93 16.61 40.53
C ILE A 547 6.10 15.34 40.84
N HIS A 548 4.77 15.42 40.76
CA HIS A 548 3.87 14.27 40.97
C HIS A 548 4.10 13.17 39.93
N ASP A 549 4.12 13.53 38.63
CA ASP A 549 4.24 12.55 37.55
C ASP A 549 5.63 11.89 37.52
N GLN A 550 6.69 12.62 37.89
CA GLN A 550 8.04 12.09 37.99
C GLN A 550 8.18 11.05 39.12
N VAL A 551 7.55 11.29 40.28
CA VAL A 551 7.55 10.34 41.41
C VAL A 551 6.77 9.06 41.09
N VAL A 552 5.63 9.17 40.38
CA VAL A 552 4.83 8.02 39.96
C VAL A 552 5.56 7.17 38.92
N ILE A 553 6.29 7.80 37.99
CA ILE A 553 7.10 7.11 36.98
C ILE A 553 8.31 6.39 37.61
N ASP A 554 8.98 7.02 38.57
CA ASP A 554 10.15 6.44 39.25
C ASP A 554 9.79 5.27 40.17
N CYS A 555 8.66 5.33 40.89
CA CYS A 555 8.16 4.20 41.69
C CYS A 555 7.72 3.01 40.82
N ARG A 556 7.09 3.26 39.65
CA ARG A 556 6.65 2.21 38.71
C ARG A 556 7.83 1.51 38.01
N ARG A 557 8.91 2.24 37.76
CA ARG A 557 10.16 1.70 37.19
C ARG A 557 10.91 0.80 38.19
N GLN A 558 11.03 1.22 39.45
CA GLN A 558 11.69 0.43 40.51
C GLN A 558 10.96 -0.89 40.84
N LEU A 559 9.62 -0.93 40.71
CA LEU A 559 8.82 -2.13 40.94
C LEU A 559 8.91 -3.17 39.80
N ARG A 560 9.17 -2.76 38.54
CA ARG A 560 9.27 -3.70 37.40
C ARG A 560 10.66 -4.31 37.24
N GLU A 561 11.70 -3.64 37.71
CA GLU A 561 13.10 -4.07 37.52
C GLU A 561 13.57 -5.13 38.53
N THR A 562 12.86 -5.38 39.63
CA THR A 562 13.35 -6.25 40.72
C THR A 562 12.96 -7.73 40.64
N LYS A 563 12.07 -8.16 39.74
CA LYS A 563 11.62 -9.57 39.56
C LYS A 563 11.42 -10.36 40.87
N LEU A 564 11.02 -9.67 41.92
CA LEU A 564 10.64 -10.23 43.20
C LEU A 564 9.15 -9.95 43.35
N VAL A 565 8.44 -11.00 43.75
CA VAL A 565 7.03 -11.04 44.18
C VAL A 565 6.05 -11.62 43.14
N SER A 566 5.27 -12.63 43.59
CA SER A 566 4.31 -13.45 42.83
C SER A 566 3.02 -12.72 42.45
N GLU A 567 2.24 -13.33 41.54
CA GLU A 567 0.97 -12.82 40.98
C GLU A 567 -0.09 -12.39 42.03
N ASP A 568 0.03 -12.79 43.29
CA ASP A 568 -0.94 -12.43 44.34
C ASP A 568 -0.78 -11.01 44.90
N ILE A 569 0.34 -10.32 44.70
CA ILE A 569 0.52 -8.91 45.15
C ILE A 569 0.18 -7.89 44.05
N VAL A 570 0.21 -8.28 42.77
CA VAL A 570 -0.27 -7.42 41.67
C VAL A 570 -1.78 -7.16 41.80
N ARG A 571 -2.54 -8.12 42.36
CA ARG A 571 -3.97 -7.96 42.68
C ARG A 571 -4.28 -7.01 43.84
N MET A 572 -3.30 -6.57 44.63
CA MET A 572 -3.52 -5.60 45.72
C MET A 572 -3.31 -4.13 45.30
N ILE A 573 -2.92 -3.87 44.04
CA ILE A 573 -2.66 -2.50 43.52
C ILE A 573 -3.49 -2.21 42.25
N GLU A 574 -4.55 -2.97 41.98
CA GLU A 574 -5.63 -2.53 41.08
C GLU A 574 -6.59 -1.60 41.84
N PRO A 575 -7.07 -0.48 41.27
CA PRO A 575 -8.26 0.18 41.80
C PRO A 575 -9.46 -0.73 41.52
N SER A 576 -10.16 -1.11 42.59
CA SER A 576 -11.41 -1.87 42.59
C SER A 576 -12.44 -1.21 41.67
N VAL A 577 -12.81 -1.90 40.59
CA VAL A 577 -14.08 -1.67 39.88
C VAL A 577 -15.15 -2.42 40.69
N PRO A 578 -16.27 -1.80 41.09
CA PRO A 578 -17.32 -2.48 41.85
C PRO A 578 -17.97 -3.59 41.03
N GLU A 579 -18.20 -4.75 41.65
CA GLU A 579 -19.01 -5.82 41.05
C GLU A 579 -20.52 -5.47 41.09
N PRO A 580 -21.33 -6.02 40.16
CA PRO A 580 -22.77 -5.74 40.13
C PRO A 580 -23.47 -6.26 41.39
N GLY A 581 -23.93 -5.33 42.24
CA GLY A 581 -24.73 -5.64 43.44
C GLY A 581 -24.32 -4.94 44.74
N ASP A 582 -23.32 -4.06 44.75
CA ASP A 582 -22.88 -3.35 45.96
C ASP A 582 -23.60 -2.00 46.17
N GLU A 583 -23.90 -1.65 47.42
CA GLU A 583 -24.94 -0.68 47.85
C GLU A 583 -24.71 0.81 47.52
N ASN A 584 -23.72 1.16 46.69
CA ASN A 584 -23.45 2.56 46.27
C ASN A 584 -24.05 2.92 44.89
N HIS A 585 -25.06 2.20 44.41
CA HIS A 585 -25.68 2.46 43.11
C HIS A 585 -26.73 3.59 43.13
N GLU A 586 -27.23 4.01 44.30
CA GLU A 586 -28.20 5.11 44.39
C GLU A 586 -27.56 6.52 44.32
N GLU A 587 -26.29 6.67 44.71
CA GLU A 587 -25.61 7.98 44.68
C GLU A 587 -25.10 8.35 43.27
N LEU A 588 -24.97 7.36 42.37
CA LEU A 588 -24.60 7.56 40.97
C LEU A 588 -25.80 7.79 40.03
N LEU A 589 -27.02 7.51 40.49
CA LEU A 589 -28.25 7.86 39.78
C LEU A 589 -28.73 9.29 40.11
N GLY A 590 -28.43 9.80 41.30
CA GLY A 590 -28.74 11.19 41.68
C GLY A 590 -28.00 12.24 40.85
N THR A 591 -26.78 11.95 40.42
CA THR A 591 -25.96 12.91 39.63
C THR A 591 -26.27 12.87 38.13
N LEU A 592 -26.99 11.85 37.64
CA LEU A 592 -27.43 11.79 36.24
C LEU A 592 -28.69 12.63 35.99
N ASP A 593 -29.56 12.77 36.99
CA ASP A 593 -30.77 13.61 36.91
C ASP A 593 -30.45 15.11 36.95
N GLU A 594 -29.32 15.52 37.55
CA GLU A 594 -28.86 16.92 37.52
C GLU A 594 -28.17 17.30 36.19
N ILE A 595 -27.62 16.34 35.45
CA ILE A 595 -26.92 16.60 34.18
C ILE A 595 -27.87 16.56 32.97
N LEU A 596 -29.01 15.87 33.07
CA LEU A 596 -29.96 15.69 31.95
C LEU A 596 -31.14 16.67 31.95
N GLY A 597 -31.11 17.72 32.77
CA GLY A 597 -32.19 18.70 32.92
C GLY A 597 -32.55 19.57 31.70
N ASP A 598 -31.94 19.33 30.53
CA ASP A 598 -32.19 20.10 29.29
C ASP A 598 -32.46 19.21 28.04
N ILE A 599 -32.93 17.97 28.22
CA ILE A 599 -33.29 17.08 27.10
C ILE A 599 -34.80 16.83 27.06
N ASP A 600 -35.41 17.07 25.89
CA ASP A 600 -36.82 16.84 25.55
C ASP A 600 -37.25 15.37 25.76
N ASP A 601 -38.45 15.17 26.34
CA ASP A 601 -39.10 13.89 26.65
C ASP A 601 -39.19 12.93 25.43
N GLU A 602 -39.24 13.42 24.19
CA GLU A 602 -39.24 12.56 22.99
C GLU A 602 -37.90 11.85 22.75
N MET A 603 -36.78 12.43 23.18
CA MET A 603 -35.44 11.84 23.01
C MET A 603 -35.17 10.69 23.99
N ILE A 604 -35.77 10.77 25.17
CA ILE A 604 -35.64 9.76 26.23
C ILE A 604 -36.33 8.46 25.82
N GLU A 605 -37.50 8.55 25.19
CA GLU A 605 -38.26 7.37 24.77
C GLU A 605 -37.62 6.65 23.56
N ALA A 606 -36.92 7.39 22.69
CA ALA A 606 -36.14 6.83 21.58
C ALA A 606 -34.89 6.07 22.04
N LEU A 607 -34.23 6.53 23.10
CA LEU A 607 -33.05 5.86 23.68
C LEU A 607 -33.42 4.56 24.42
N ARG A 608 -34.60 4.51 25.06
CA ARG A 608 -35.08 3.32 25.78
C ARG A 608 -35.42 2.13 24.88
N GLN A 609 -35.69 2.35 23.59
CA GLN A 609 -36.08 1.27 22.66
C GLN A 609 -34.92 0.68 21.85
N ASN A 610 -33.66 1.09 22.09
CA ASN A 610 -32.50 0.59 21.34
C ASN A 610 -31.60 -0.30 22.22
N PRO A 611 -31.54 -1.63 21.99
CA PRO A 611 -30.76 -2.54 22.82
C PRO A 611 -29.35 -2.80 22.22
N ILE A 612 -28.60 -1.75 21.91
CA ILE A 612 -27.16 -1.82 21.63
C ILE A 612 -26.42 -1.05 22.71
#